data_AF-A0A6A6QAH3-F1
#
_entry.id   AF-A0A6A6QAH3-F1
#
_cell.length_a   1.000
_cell.length_b   1.000
_cell.length_c   1.000
_cell.angle_alpha   90.00
_cell.angle_beta   90.00
_cell.angle_gamma   90.00
#
_symmetry.space_group_name_H-M   'P 1'
#
loop_
_entity.id
_entity.type
_entity.pdbx_description
1 polymer ?
#
loop_
_entity_poly.entity_id
_entity_poly.type
_entity_poly.pdbx_seq_one_letter_code
_entity_poly.pdbx_strand_id
1 'polypeptide(L)'
;MDYYNSGPFLAMPLWYFDFLIFTPARGSDAPVFIGRSSTAARSGKSRAPSQNGINSVLRKLRFAFRLMIPAHRGIGWNWQVKGVPSDPNAKLSKMMYVRAHLQHVIFTYLRSVAMLVIMGFCSAVQKEYRPGQDWVSSALDAMIGWSGAIWVWDRLNCFYSAAAALSVAIGVCERWEWPPLTGQIRDAWSVRQMWSDVYHQVLRRMLQQPAIRFIRLLRLRKGSLASRYSQLYVSFAISCLFHEFQIFNVTRKDSGELAFFMSQPLAITAEDLVQWAWKKWRGQSPHNGHVRLHKSIGYIWVFLWFSYCLPMYIKSLRDADIIRDVLLEAWPLEKGSSIGLTMATALKA
;
A
#
# COMPACT_ATOMS: atom_id res chain seq x y z
N MET A 1 -19.64 13.22 1.56
CA MET A 1 -18.48 12.92 0.68
C MET A 1 -18.32 11.41 0.64
N ASP A 2 -18.10 10.83 -0.53
CA ASP A 2 -17.85 9.40 -0.67
C ASP A 2 -16.44 9.04 -0.17
N TYR A 3 -16.28 7.87 0.48
CA TYR A 3 -15.07 7.37 1.12
C TYR A 3 -13.84 7.50 0.21
N TYR A 4 -13.98 7.09 -1.06
CA TYR A 4 -12.89 7.09 -2.04
C TYR A 4 -12.54 8.50 -2.56
N ASN A 5 -13.53 9.39 -2.63
CA ASN A 5 -13.32 10.74 -3.11
C ASN A 5 -12.65 11.65 -2.07
N SER A 6 -12.73 11.32 -0.78
CA SER A 6 -12.10 12.09 0.31
C SER A 6 -10.58 11.91 0.41
N GLY A 7 -10.03 10.78 -0.07
CA GLY A 7 -8.60 10.46 0.02
C GLY A 7 -7.69 11.50 -0.63
N PRO A 8 -7.93 11.91 -1.90
CA PRO A 8 -7.18 12.99 -2.54
C PRO A 8 -7.28 14.34 -1.81
N PHE A 9 -8.43 14.67 -1.20
CA PHE A 9 -8.61 15.92 -0.46
C PHE A 9 -7.81 15.98 0.84
N LEU A 10 -7.37 14.84 1.40
CA LEU A 10 -6.48 14.83 2.55
C LEU A 10 -5.01 14.63 2.12
N ALA A 11 -4.77 13.74 1.16
CA ALA A 11 -3.42 13.43 0.68
C ALA A 11 -2.77 14.62 -0.04
N MET A 12 -3.51 15.35 -0.88
CA MET A 12 -2.97 16.48 -1.63
C MET A 12 -2.56 17.66 -0.72
N PRO A 13 -3.38 18.12 0.24
CA PRO A 13 -2.95 19.15 1.18
C PRO A 13 -1.78 18.72 2.06
N LEU A 14 -1.79 17.48 2.60
CA LEU A 14 -0.66 16.99 3.40
C LEU A 14 0.65 16.98 2.60
N TRP A 15 0.58 16.58 1.33
CA TRP A 15 1.73 16.61 0.43
C TRP A 15 2.17 18.04 0.12
N TYR A 16 1.22 18.94 -0.15
CA TYR A 16 1.45 20.36 -0.38
C TYR A 16 2.11 21.03 0.84
N PHE A 17 1.61 20.76 2.04
CA PHE A 17 2.19 21.24 3.31
C PHE A 17 3.60 20.69 3.55
N ASP A 18 3.86 19.40 3.32
CA ASP A 18 5.22 18.84 3.43
C ASP A 18 6.19 19.52 2.46
N PHE A 19 5.79 19.69 1.19
CA PHE A 19 6.66 20.23 0.14
C PHE A 19 6.88 21.74 0.20
N LEU A 20 5.91 22.51 0.68
CA LEU A 20 6.05 23.98 0.69
C LEU A 20 6.53 24.52 2.01
N ILE A 21 6.06 23.96 3.12
CA ILE A 21 6.38 24.51 4.44
C ILE A 21 7.61 23.83 5.00
N PHE A 22 7.66 22.50 4.93
CA PHE A 22 8.65 21.73 5.69
C PHE A 22 9.84 21.22 4.86
N THR A 23 9.80 21.40 3.55
CA THR A 23 10.88 20.98 2.66
C THR A 23 11.78 22.16 2.37
N PRO A 24 13.10 22.08 2.67
CA PRO A 24 14.01 23.21 2.48
C PRO A 24 14.06 23.65 1.02
N ALA A 25 13.92 24.96 0.78
CA ALA A 25 14.06 25.53 -0.57
C ALA A 25 15.52 25.60 -1.05
N ARG A 26 16.50 25.56 -0.14
CA ARG A 26 17.94 25.66 -0.42
C ARG A 26 18.72 24.76 0.54
N GLY A 27 19.95 24.37 0.16
CA GLY A 27 20.85 23.54 0.96
C GLY A 27 20.95 22.09 0.47
N SER A 28 21.75 21.26 1.17
CA SER A 28 21.99 19.85 0.81
C SER A 28 20.73 18.98 0.88
N ASP A 29 19.74 19.41 1.67
CA ASP A 29 18.49 18.69 1.90
C ASP A 29 17.33 19.18 0.99
N ALA A 30 17.60 20.14 0.09
CA ALA A 30 16.61 20.60 -0.87
C ALA A 30 16.27 19.51 -1.91
N PRO A 31 15.02 19.38 -2.37
CA PRO A 31 14.65 18.43 -3.41
C PRO A 31 15.38 18.75 -4.72
N VAL A 32 16.12 17.76 -5.23
CA VAL A 32 16.79 17.85 -6.52
C VAL A 32 16.36 16.68 -7.39
N PHE A 33 15.87 16.99 -8.59
CA PHE A 33 15.63 15.98 -9.60
C PHE A 33 16.96 15.54 -10.22
N ILE A 34 17.30 14.27 -10.02
CA ILE A 34 18.53 13.63 -10.52
C ILE A 34 18.26 12.96 -11.88
N GLY A 35 17.00 12.60 -12.17
CA GLY A 35 16.64 11.84 -13.35
C GLY A 35 16.83 10.33 -13.14
N ARG A 36 17.02 9.59 -14.23
CA ARG A 36 17.22 8.14 -14.16
C ARG A 36 18.47 7.83 -13.35
N SER A 37 18.28 7.31 -12.13
CA SER A 37 19.39 6.87 -11.28
C SER A 37 20.18 5.79 -12.02
N SER A 38 21.35 6.16 -12.51
CA SER A 38 22.32 5.16 -12.93
C SER A 38 23.10 4.77 -11.69
N THR A 39 23.23 3.48 -11.46
CA THR A 39 24.37 2.89 -10.75
C THR A 39 25.72 3.24 -11.41
N ALA A 40 25.78 4.18 -12.38
CA ALA A 40 26.96 4.62 -13.12
C ALA A 40 27.32 6.11 -12.91
N ALA A 41 26.58 6.90 -12.14
CA ALA A 41 26.88 8.33 -11.94
C ALA A 41 27.77 8.59 -10.72
N ARG A 42 28.85 7.83 -10.55
CA ARG A 42 29.86 8.07 -9.49
C ARG A 42 30.95 9.06 -9.90
N SER A 43 30.88 9.67 -11.07
CA SER A 43 31.78 10.76 -11.47
C SER A 43 31.02 11.91 -12.12
N GLY A 44 31.20 13.11 -11.58
CA GLY A 44 30.82 14.35 -12.24
C GLY A 44 29.62 15.03 -11.59
N LYS A 45 29.83 16.25 -11.09
CA LYS A 45 28.83 17.17 -10.56
C LYS A 45 27.63 17.27 -11.51
N SER A 46 26.55 16.54 -11.23
CA SER A 46 25.29 16.69 -11.94
C SER A 46 24.66 18.00 -11.51
N ARG A 47 24.88 19.04 -12.32
CA ARG A 47 24.28 20.36 -12.17
C ARG A 47 22.75 20.19 -12.26
N ALA A 48 22.03 20.65 -11.25
CA ALA A 48 20.57 20.74 -11.31
C ALA A 48 20.17 21.46 -12.62
N PRO A 49 19.13 21.01 -13.34
CA PRO A 49 18.66 21.73 -14.51
C PRO A 49 18.35 23.17 -14.09
N SER A 50 18.99 24.15 -14.75
CA SER A 50 18.81 25.55 -14.41
C SER A 50 17.32 25.91 -14.52
N GLN A 51 16.79 26.58 -13.49
CA GLN A 51 15.42 27.10 -13.48
C GLN A 51 15.16 28.12 -14.61
N ASN A 52 16.20 28.55 -15.33
CA ASN A 52 16.13 29.57 -16.38
C ASN A 52 15.65 29.02 -17.74
N GLY A 53 15.22 27.76 -17.85
CA GLY A 53 14.82 27.11 -19.11
C GLY A 53 13.33 26.72 -19.21
N ILE A 54 12.47 27.23 -18.32
CA ILE A 54 11.06 26.82 -18.18
C ILE A 54 10.11 27.74 -19.00
N ASN A 55 10.43 28.03 -20.26
CA ASN A 55 9.63 28.97 -21.06
C ASN A 55 8.49 28.30 -21.86
N SER A 56 8.44 26.97 -21.94
CA SER A 56 7.36 26.25 -22.64
C SER A 56 6.30 25.73 -21.67
N VAL A 57 5.03 26.07 -21.90
CA VAL A 57 3.87 25.54 -21.16
C VAL A 57 3.87 24.02 -21.12
N LEU A 58 4.26 23.35 -22.22
CA LEU A 58 4.36 21.90 -22.29
C LEU A 58 5.41 21.32 -21.33
N ARG A 59 6.55 22.00 -21.16
CA ARG A 59 7.56 21.59 -20.17
C ARG A 59 7.07 21.80 -18.74
N LYS A 60 6.31 22.87 -18.47
CA LYS A 60 5.67 23.10 -17.16
C LYS A 60 4.64 22.02 -16.85
N LEU A 61 3.78 21.69 -17.81
CA LEU A 61 2.79 20.63 -17.68
C LEU A 61 3.44 19.25 -17.49
N ARG A 62 4.48 18.94 -18.26
CA ARG A 62 5.27 17.71 -18.10
C ARG A 62 5.94 17.64 -16.74
N PHE A 63 6.49 18.75 -16.26
CA PHE A 63 7.08 18.84 -14.92
C PHE A 63 6.03 18.66 -13.81
N ALA A 64 4.86 19.30 -13.94
CA ALA A 64 3.74 19.14 -13.01
C ALA A 64 3.22 17.70 -12.95
N PHE A 65 3.05 17.04 -14.10
CA PHE A 65 2.66 15.63 -14.17
C PHE A 65 3.72 14.70 -13.55
N ARG A 66 5.01 14.97 -13.79
CA ARG A 66 6.11 14.27 -13.12
C ARG A 66 6.08 14.45 -11.60
N LEU A 67 5.53 15.57 -11.13
CA LEU A 67 5.31 15.88 -9.71
C LEU A 67 4.11 15.15 -9.08
N MET A 68 3.31 14.39 -9.83
CA MET A 68 2.15 13.67 -9.29
C MET A 68 2.53 12.27 -8.76
N ILE A 69 1.92 11.20 -9.29
CA ILE A 69 1.97 9.84 -8.73
C ILE A 69 3.43 9.30 -8.58
N PRO A 70 4.34 9.45 -9.57
CA PRO A 70 5.75 9.08 -9.41
C PRO A 70 6.47 9.87 -8.33
N ALA A 71 6.12 11.15 -8.14
CA ALA A 71 6.75 11.97 -7.13
C ALA A 71 6.36 11.55 -5.72
N HIS A 72 5.18 10.99 -5.45
CA HIS A 72 4.87 10.55 -4.07
C HIS A 72 5.93 9.57 -3.49
N ARG A 73 6.63 8.83 -4.37
CA ARG A 73 7.74 7.93 -4.04
C ARG A 73 9.13 8.53 -4.30
N GLY A 74 9.19 9.74 -4.83
CA GLY A 74 10.41 10.46 -5.18
C GLY A 74 11.19 9.83 -6.32
N ILE A 75 10.52 9.20 -7.30
CA ILE A 75 11.23 8.50 -8.39
C ILE A 75 12.09 9.48 -9.20
N GLY A 76 13.40 9.22 -9.24
CA GLY A 76 14.37 10.12 -9.89
C GLY A 76 14.74 11.37 -9.09
N TRP A 77 14.35 11.47 -7.82
CA TRP A 77 14.72 12.55 -6.90
C TRP A 77 15.72 12.08 -5.84
N ASN A 78 16.49 13.02 -5.27
CA ASN A 78 17.44 12.75 -4.17
C ASN A 78 16.78 12.23 -2.88
N TRP A 79 15.45 12.25 -2.79
CA TRP A 79 14.67 11.78 -1.65
C TRP A 79 13.85 10.52 -1.95
N GLN A 80 14.12 9.81 -3.04
CA GLN A 80 13.43 8.58 -3.41
C GLN A 80 13.29 7.63 -2.20
N VAL A 81 12.08 7.11 -1.96
CA VAL A 81 11.83 6.20 -0.85
C VAL A 81 12.67 4.94 -0.99
N LYS A 82 13.14 4.40 0.13
CA LYS A 82 13.90 3.15 0.14
C LYS A 82 13.02 1.98 -0.28
N GLY A 83 13.63 0.99 -0.95
CA GLY A 83 12.97 -0.27 -1.31
C GLY A 83 12.09 -0.19 -2.55
N VAL A 84 12.27 0.78 -3.44
CA VAL A 84 11.57 0.82 -4.73
C VAL A 84 12.01 -0.39 -5.58
N PRO A 85 11.08 -1.25 -6.03
CA PRO A 85 11.43 -2.40 -6.85
C PRO A 85 12.01 -1.99 -8.20
N SER A 86 12.90 -2.84 -8.73
CA SER A 86 13.32 -2.72 -10.13
C SER A 86 12.17 -3.08 -11.06
N ASP A 87 11.93 -2.28 -12.08
CA ASP A 87 10.89 -2.54 -13.08
C ASP A 87 11.34 -3.61 -14.10
N PRO A 88 10.69 -4.78 -14.15
CA PRO A 88 11.02 -5.82 -15.14
C PRO A 88 10.73 -5.34 -16.57
N ASN A 89 9.80 -4.40 -16.75
CA ASN A 89 9.34 -3.93 -18.05
C ASN A 89 10.11 -2.72 -18.56
N ALA A 90 11.03 -2.14 -17.78
CA ALA A 90 11.75 -0.91 -18.13
C ALA A 90 12.55 -1.01 -19.44
N LYS A 91 12.93 -2.22 -19.86
CA LYS A 91 13.69 -2.48 -21.09
C LYS A 91 12.80 -2.71 -22.32
N LEU A 92 11.50 -2.97 -22.15
CA LEU A 92 10.56 -3.23 -23.26
C LEU A 92 10.40 -2.01 -24.16
N SER A 93 10.17 -2.19 -25.46
CA SER A 93 9.82 -1.07 -26.35
C SER A 93 8.57 -0.32 -25.84
N LYS A 94 8.38 0.94 -26.26
CA LYS A 94 7.29 1.80 -25.78
C LYS A 94 5.92 1.11 -25.84
N MET A 95 5.58 0.50 -26.99
CA MET A 95 4.29 -0.16 -27.17
C MET A 95 4.19 -1.50 -26.46
N MET A 96 5.29 -2.25 -26.33
CA MET A 96 5.31 -3.48 -25.52
C MET A 96 5.09 -3.18 -24.04
N TYR A 97 5.68 -2.09 -23.53
CA TYR A 97 5.45 -1.61 -22.17
C TYR A 97 3.98 -1.23 -21.95
N VAL A 98 3.42 -0.41 -22.85
CA VAL A 98 2.01 -0.01 -22.79
C VAL A 98 1.09 -1.23 -22.81
N ARG A 99 1.33 -2.18 -23.72
CA ARG A 99 0.56 -3.43 -23.81
C ARG A 99 0.66 -4.26 -22.52
N ALA A 100 1.86 -4.39 -21.94
CA ALA A 100 2.05 -5.12 -20.69
C ALA A 100 1.26 -4.50 -19.52
N HIS A 101 1.27 -3.17 -19.41
CA HIS A 101 0.47 -2.48 -18.39
C HIS A 101 -1.03 -2.58 -18.65
N LEU A 102 -1.50 -2.51 -19.90
CA LEU A 102 -2.92 -2.71 -20.23
C LEU A 102 -3.39 -4.14 -19.92
N GLN A 103 -2.57 -5.15 -20.21
CA GLN A 103 -2.85 -6.53 -19.81
C GLN A 103 -2.92 -6.67 -18.29
N HIS A 104 -2.02 -5.99 -17.57
CA HIS A 104 -2.06 -5.98 -16.11
C HIS A 104 -3.33 -5.29 -15.57
N VAL A 105 -3.77 -4.17 -16.18
CA VAL A 105 -5.03 -3.49 -15.85
C VAL A 105 -6.22 -4.43 -16.01
N ILE A 106 -6.31 -5.14 -17.14
CA ILE A 106 -7.41 -6.09 -17.38
C ILE A 106 -7.38 -7.20 -16.32
N PHE A 107 -6.21 -7.78 -16.07
CA PHE A 107 -6.07 -8.86 -15.10
C PHE A 107 -6.47 -8.43 -13.68
N THR A 108 -5.93 -7.31 -13.18
CA THR A 108 -6.24 -6.83 -11.82
C THR A 108 -7.68 -6.35 -11.71
N TYR A 109 -8.23 -5.71 -12.75
CA TYR A 109 -9.65 -5.33 -12.77
C TYR A 109 -10.56 -6.56 -12.66
N LEU A 110 -10.39 -7.57 -13.52
CA LEU A 110 -11.21 -8.79 -13.49
C LEU A 110 -11.08 -9.53 -12.16
N ARG A 111 -9.86 -9.66 -11.64
CA ARG A 111 -9.64 -10.29 -10.32
C ARG A 111 -10.32 -9.51 -9.20
N SER A 112 -10.26 -8.17 -9.23
CA SER A 112 -10.94 -7.35 -8.23
C SER A 112 -12.46 -7.51 -8.27
N VAL A 113 -13.07 -7.62 -9.45
CA VAL A 113 -14.52 -7.90 -9.59
C VAL A 113 -14.85 -9.28 -9.00
N ALA A 114 -14.04 -10.30 -9.29
CA ALA A 114 -14.22 -11.64 -8.70
C ALA A 114 -14.11 -11.61 -7.17
N MET A 115 -13.20 -10.82 -6.61
CA MET A 115 -13.08 -10.66 -5.15
C MET A 115 -14.30 -9.98 -4.53
N LEU A 116 -14.95 -9.03 -5.21
CA LEU A 116 -16.21 -8.45 -4.75
C LEU A 116 -17.35 -9.49 -4.73
N VAL A 117 -17.41 -10.36 -5.74
CA VAL A 117 -18.38 -11.48 -5.77
C VAL A 117 -18.13 -12.44 -4.60
N ILE A 118 -16.87 -12.83 -4.36
CA ILE A 118 -16.50 -13.71 -3.23
C ILE A 118 -16.88 -13.06 -1.90
N MET A 119 -16.59 -11.77 -1.74
CA MET A 119 -16.93 -11.02 -0.53
C MET A 119 -18.44 -10.98 -0.28
N GLY A 120 -19.24 -10.72 -1.32
CA GLY A 120 -20.70 -10.75 -1.24
C GLY A 120 -21.23 -12.12 -0.85
N PHE A 121 -20.71 -13.18 -1.47
CA PHE A 121 -21.05 -14.56 -1.17
C PHE A 121 -20.74 -14.92 0.30
N CYS A 122 -19.51 -14.72 0.74
CA CYS A 122 -19.11 -15.04 2.11
C CYS A 122 -19.91 -14.24 3.15
N SER A 123 -20.24 -12.99 2.83
CA SER A 123 -21.04 -12.14 3.72
C SER A 123 -22.49 -12.61 3.84
N ALA A 124 -23.11 -13.08 2.74
CA ALA A 124 -24.46 -13.64 2.79
C ALA A 124 -24.49 -14.97 3.56
N VAL A 125 -23.53 -15.87 3.31
CA VAL A 125 -23.41 -17.13 4.04
C VAL A 125 -23.17 -16.89 5.54
N GLN A 126 -22.35 -15.90 5.88
CA GLN A 126 -22.08 -15.51 7.27
C GLN A 126 -23.35 -15.02 7.99
N LYS A 127 -24.22 -14.26 7.33
CA LYS A 127 -25.48 -13.77 7.93
C LYS A 127 -26.45 -14.91 8.27
N GLU A 128 -26.45 -15.95 7.45
CA GLU A 128 -27.34 -17.11 7.62
C GLU A 128 -26.80 -18.16 8.62
N TYR A 129 -25.57 -17.96 9.10
CA TYR A 129 -24.85 -18.89 9.96
C TYR A 129 -25.41 -18.91 11.39
N ARG A 130 -25.64 -20.10 11.95
CA ARG A 130 -26.14 -20.30 13.33
C ARG A 130 -24.98 -20.55 14.30
N PRO A 131 -25.02 -20.06 15.56
CA PRO A 131 -23.96 -20.29 16.55
C PRO A 131 -23.71 -21.79 16.82
N GLY A 132 -22.45 -22.25 16.81
CA GLY A 132 -22.08 -23.63 17.15
C GLY A 132 -20.81 -24.22 16.50
N GLN A 133 -20.25 -23.62 15.44
CA GLN A 133 -18.94 -24.02 14.86
C GLN A 133 -18.03 -22.81 14.63
N ASP A 134 -17.24 -22.45 15.64
CA ASP A 134 -16.49 -21.17 15.65
C ASP A 134 -15.45 -21.05 14.51
N TRP A 135 -14.98 -22.18 13.98
CA TRP A 135 -14.01 -22.21 12.88
C TRP A 135 -14.60 -21.79 11.52
N VAL A 136 -15.89 -22.08 11.26
CA VAL A 136 -16.56 -21.68 10.01
C VAL A 136 -16.74 -20.17 9.96
N SER A 137 -17.19 -19.56 11.06
CA SER A 137 -17.30 -18.10 11.15
C SER A 137 -15.94 -17.43 10.95
N SER A 138 -14.90 -17.97 11.61
CA SER A 138 -13.53 -17.46 11.47
C SER A 138 -13.00 -17.58 10.03
N ALA A 139 -13.32 -18.69 9.34
CA ALA A 139 -12.95 -18.88 7.95
C ALA A 139 -13.68 -17.89 7.02
N LEU A 140 -14.99 -17.67 7.23
CA LEU A 140 -15.76 -16.69 6.48
C LEU A 140 -15.25 -15.26 6.70
N ASP A 141 -14.95 -14.90 7.95
CA ASP A 141 -14.33 -13.61 8.28
C ASP A 141 -13.01 -13.46 7.54
N ALA A 142 -12.12 -14.45 7.61
CA ALA A 142 -10.85 -14.44 6.89
C ALA A 142 -11.05 -14.29 5.37
N MET A 143 -12.02 -15.00 4.78
CA MET A 143 -12.34 -14.87 3.35
C MET A 143 -12.82 -13.46 2.99
N ILE A 144 -13.67 -12.84 3.82
CA ILE A 144 -14.11 -11.44 3.65
C ILE A 144 -12.91 -10.50 3.75
N GLY A 145 -12.05 -10.68 4.76
CA GLY A 145 -10.85 -9.87 4.94
C GLY A 145 -9.88 -9.96 3.75
N TRP A 146 -9.56 -11.18 3.29
CA TRP A 146 -8.66 -11.40 2.16
C TRP A 146 -9.23 -10.91 0.83
N SER A 147 -10.53 -11.14 0.58
CA SER A 147 -11.17 -10.64 -0.64
C SER A 147 -11.13 -9.11 -0.69
N GLY A 148 -11.42 -8.42 0.41
CA GLY A 148 -11.27 -6.97 0.51
C GLY A 148 -9.82 -6.49 0.32
N ALA A 149 -8.84 -7.15 0.94
CA ALA A 149 -7.44 -6.80 0.80
C ALA A 149 -6.92 -6.96 -0.64
N ILE A 150 -7.26 -8.08 -1.31
CA ILE A 150 -6.90 -8.32 -2.70
C ILE A 150 -7.62 -7.32 -3.62
N TRP A 151 -8.89 -7.01 -3.33
CA TRP A 151 -9.62 -5.99 -4.07
C TRP A 151 -8.94 -4.61 -3.98
N VAL A 152 -8.56 -4.14 -2.78
CA VAL A 152 -7.80 -2.88 -2.60
C VAL A 152 -6.47 -2.93 -3.35
N TRP A 153 -5.73 -4.03 -3.21
CA TRP A 153 -4.46 -4.25 -3.90
C TRP A 153 -4.60 -4.12 -5.42
N ASP A 154 -5.61 -4.76 -5.98
CA ASP A 154 -5.87 -4.76 -7.41
C ASP A 154 -6.32 -3.40 -7.92
N ARG A 155 -7.16 -2.67 -7.16
CA ARG A 155 -7.59 -1.32 -7.53
C ARG A 155 -6.40 -0.37 -7.60
N LEU A 156 -5.52 -0.40 -6.60
CA LEU A 156 -4.29 0.39 -6.59
C LEU A 156 -3.40 0.09 -7.81
N ASN A 157 -3.19 -1.20 -8.12
CA ASN A 157 -2.37 -1.60 -9.27
C ASN A 157 -3.03 -1.30 -10.62
N CYS A 158 -4.36 -1.40 -10.70
CA CYS A 158 -5.16 -1.03 -11.87
C CYS A 158 -4.99 0.47 -12.18
N PHE A 159 -5.26 1.35 -11.22
CA PHE A 159 -5.08 2.80 -11.40
C PHE A 159 -3.63 3.17 -11.74
N TYR A 160 -2.67 2.57 -11.02
CA TYR A 160 -1.25 2.83 -11.27
C TYR A 160 -0.82 2.40 -12.68
N SER A 161 -1.23 1.21 -13.12
CA SER A 161 -0.87 0.70 -14.45
C SER A 161 -1.59 1.40 -15.58
N ALA A 162 -2.84 1.83 -15.38
CA ALA A 162 -3.57 2.66 -16.33
C ALA A 162 -2.88 4.02 -16.51
N ALA A 163 -2.48 4.67 -15.41
CA ALA A 163 -1.75 5.93 -15.47
C ALA A 163 -0.35 5.79 -16.11
N ALA A 164 0.36 4.70 -15.82
CA ALA A 164 1.63 4.37 -16.47
C ALA A 164 1.46 4.16 -17.99
N ALA A 165 0.50 3.33 -18.40
CA ALA A 165 0.21 3.07 -19.81
C ALA A 165 -0.16 4.35 -20.57
N LEU A 166 -1.09 5.14 -20.02
CA LEU A 166 -1.54 6.38 -20.64
C LEU A 166 -0.41 7.40 -20.77
N SER A 167 0.29 7.69 -19.68
CA SER A 167 1.35 8.71 -19.65
C SER A 167 2.56 8.34 -20.53
N VAL A 168 2.89 7.05 -20.63
CA VAL A 168 3.95 6.57 -21.54
C VAL A 168 3.46 6.58 -22.99
N ALA A 169 2.21 6.18 -23.27
CA ALA A 169 1.64 6.19 -24.62
C ALA A 169 1.66 7.61 -25.24
N ILE A 170 1.24 8.62 -24.48
CA ILE A 170 1.24 10.03 -24.91
C ILE A 170 2.64 10.68 -24.88
N GLY A 171 3.64 10.02 -24.29
CA GLY A 171 5.03 10.51 -24.25
C GLY A 171 5.32 11.56 -23.16
N VAL A 172 4.44 11.71 -22.17
CA VAL A 172 4.65 12.61 -21.02
C VAL A 172 5.69 12.03 -20.06
N CYS A 173 5.60 10.73 -19.77
CA CYS A 173 6.51 10.00 -18.89
C CYS A 173 7.34 8.96 -19.64
N GLU A 174 8.52 8.68 -19.11
CA GLU A 174 9.36 7.56 -19.52
C GLU A 174 9.04 6.31 -18.67
N ARG A 175 9.32 5.13 -19.23
CA ARG A 175 9.04 3.82 -18.61
C ARG A 175 9.64 3.68 -17.21
N TRP A 176 10.86 4.17 -17.01
CA TRP A 176 11.57 4.08 -15.72
C TRP A 176 10.96 4.97 -14.62
N GLU A 177 10.11 5.94 -14.99
CA GLU A 177 9.41 6.81 -14.03
C GLU A 177 8.26 6.08 -13.32
N TRP A 178 7.90 4.86 -13.77
CA TRP A 178 6.79 4.05 -13.25
C TRP A 178 7.25 2.67 -12.72
N PRO A 179 8.16 2.60 -11.73
CA PRO A 179 8.56 1.33 -11.15
C PRO A 179 7.40 0.66 -10.41
N PRO A 180 7.36 -0.68 -10.32
CA PRO A 180 6.26 -1.41 -9.70
C PRO A 180 5.78 -0.79 -8.39
N LEU A 181 4.46 -0.65 -8.26
CA LEU A 181 3.80 -0.03 -7.11
C LEU A 181 4.08 -0.81 -5.83
N THR A 182 4.04 -2.13 -5.95
CA THR A 182 4.19 -3.13 -4.89
C THR A 182 5.46 -3.95 -5.12
N GLY A 183 6.03 -4.46 -4.04
CA GLY A 183 7.15 -5.39 -4.07
C GLY A 183 6.75 -6.81 -4.44
N GLN A 184 7.69 -7.75 -4.28
CA GLN A 184 7.48 -9.15 -4.63
C GLN A 184 6.85 -9.90 -3.46
N ILE A 185 5.77 -10.65 -3.71
CA ILE A 185 5.06 -11.42 -2.67
C ILE A 185 5.97 -12.44 -1.98
N ARG A 186 7.02 -12.92 -2.66
CA ARG A 186 8.04 -13.83 -2.09
C ARG A 186 8.87 -13.22 -0.95
N ASP A 187 8.75 -11.92 -0.74
CA ASP A 187 9.42 -11.19 0.33
C ASP A 187 8.46 -10.92 1.51
N ALA A 188 7.18 -11.30 1.43
CA ALA A 188 6.16 -11.11 2.46
C ALA A 188 6.14 -12.23 3.52
N TRP A 189 7.30 -12.65 4.03
CA TRP A 189 7.38 -13.67 5.09
C TRP A 189 7.43 -13.07 6.51
N SER A 190 7.17 -11.77 6.64
CA SER A 190 7.06 -11.06 7.91
C SER A 190 6.06 -9.93 7.77
N VAL A 191 5.34 -9.58 8.86
CA VAL A 191 4.37 -8.47 8.85
C VAL A 191 5.10 -7.15 8.57
N ARG A 192 6.31 -7.00 9.12
CA ARG A 192 7.18 -5.86 8.81
C ARG A 192 7.45 -5.76 7.31
N GLN A 193 7.88 -6.84 6.68
CA GLN A 193 8.20 -6.86 5.24
C GLN A 193 6.99 -6.64 4.35
N MET A 194 5.83 -7.16 4.77
CA MET A 194 4.57 -6.89 4.08
C MET A 194 4.33 -5.38 3.96
N TRP A 195 4.52 -4.61 5.04
CA TRP A 195 4.34 -3.15 5.00
C TRP A 195 5.56 -2.37 4.47
N SER A 196 6.80 -2.84 4.68
CA SER A 196 8.03 -2.12 4.29
C SER A 196 8.50 -2.40 2.86
N ASP A 197 8.24 -3.57 2.32
CA ASP A 197 8.82 -4.00 1.05
C ASP A 197 7.76 -4.35 0.01
N VAL A 198 6.64 -4.96 0.43
CA VAL A 198 5.66 -5.57 -0.48
C VAL A 198 4.47 -4.67 -0.77
N TYR A 199 3.78 -4.14 0.24
CA TYR A 199 2.64 -3.25 0.07
C TYR A 199 3.04 -1.89 -0.52
N HIS A 200 2.07 -1.16 -1.08
CA HIS A 200 2.37 0.04 -1.87
C HIS A 200 3.13 1.10 -1.06
N GLN A 201 4.08 1.78 -1.71
CA GLN A 201 4.98 2.74 -1.06
C GLN A 201 4.56 4.20 -1.28
N VAL A 202 3.42 4.43 -1.93
CA VAL A 202 2.96 5.77 -2.35
C VAL A 202 2.83 6.72 -1.17
N LEU A 203 2.27 6.27 -0.05
CA LEU A 203 2.05 7.13 1.12
C LEU A 203 3.23 7.14 2.10
N ARG A 204 4.32 6.41 1.80
CA ARG A 204 5.41 6.18 2.74
C ARG A 204 6.03 7.48 3.26
N ARG A 205 6.37 8.40 2.36
CA ARG A 205 6.95 9.69 2.76
C ARG A 205 5.95 10.51 3.58
N MET A 206 4.71 10.56 3.13
CA MET A 206 3.62 11.32 3.77
C MET A 206 3.41 10.87 5.22
N LEU A 207 3.50 9.57 5.49
CA LEU A 207 3.33 9.01 6.84
C LEU A 207 4.61 9.11 7.68
N GLN A 208 5.79 8.90 7.08
CA GLN A 208 7.06 8.83 7.82
C GLN A 208 7.67 10.19 8.17
N GLN A 209 7.56 11.21 7.31
CA GLN A 209 8.21 12.50 7.56
C GLN A 209 7.64 13.22 8.80
N PRO A 210 6.31 13.32 8.99
CA PRO A 210 5.76 13.89 10.22
C PRO A 210 6.18 13.09 11.46
N ALA A 211 6.19 11.75 11.37
CA ALA A 211 6.67 10.90 12.46
C ALA A 211 8.13 11.19 12.84
N ILE A 212 9.02 11.29 11.84
CA ILE A 212 10.45 11.64 12.07
C ILE A 212 10.57 13.01 12.76
N ARG A 213 9.81 14.02 12.30
CA ARG A 213 9.86 15.37 12.89
C ARG A 213 9.36 15.36 14.34
N PHE A 214 8.24 14.69 14.61
CA PHE A 214 7.71 14.52 15.95
C PHE A 214 8.73 13.85 16.89
N ILE A 215 9.38 12.79 16.44
CA ILE A 215 10.40 12.09 17.24
C ILE A 215 11.67 12.92 17.47
N ARG A 216 12.06 13.78 16.51
CA ARG A 216 13.14 14.76 16.71
C ARG A 216 12.77 15.81 17.75
N LEU A 217 11.52 16.25 17.79
CA LEU A 217 11.02 17.18 18.82
C LEU A 217 11.14 16.57 20.22
N LEU A 218 10.86 15.26 20.35
CA LEU A 218 11.07 14.49 21.59
C LEU A 218 12.55 14.23 21.92
N ARG A 219 13.50 14.74 21.11
CA ARG A 219 14.96 14.59 21.30
C ARG A 219 15.43 13.13 21.40
N LEU A 220 14.69 12.17 20.83
CA LEU A 220 15.13 10.77 20.83
C LEU A 220 16.37 10.62 19.95
N ARG A 221 17.39 9.92 20.46
CA ARG A 221 18.65 9.67 19.73
C ARG A 221 18.38 8.93 18.42
N LYS A 222 18.80 9.51 17.30
CA LYS A 222 18.71 8.89 15.97
C LYS A 222 19.36 7.51 15.97
N GLY A 223 18.64 6.51 15.46
CA GLY A 223 19.11 5.12 15.38
C GLY A 223 18.93 4.30 16.65
N SER A 224 18.48 4.89 17.77
CA SER A 224 18.09 4.12 18.96
C SER A 224 16.85 3.27 18.71
N LEU A 225 16.65 2.22 19.53
CA LEU A 225 15.42 1.41 19.52
C LEU A 225 14.19 2.26 19.80
N ALA A 226 14.26 3.16 20.79
CA ALA A 226 13.18 4.10 21.10
C ALA A 226 12.81 4.92 19.86
N SER A 227 13.80 5.55 19.19
CA SER A 227 13.54 6.31 17.97
C SER A 227 12.91 5.46 16.86
N ARG A 228 13.36 4.21 16.67
CA ARG A 228 12.85 3.30 15.63
C ARG A 228 11.40 2.89 15.89
N TYR A 229 11.08 2.44 17.10
CA TYR A 229 9.73 2.00 17.42
C TYR A 229 8.77 3.18 17.56
N SER A 230 9.17 4.31 18.14
CA SER A 230 8.28 5.49 18.18
C SER A 230 7.95 5.99 16.76
N GLN A 231 8.90 5.99 15.83
CA GLN A 231 8.60 6.29 14.42
C GLN A 231 7.62 5.28 13.80
N LEU A 232 7.77 3.99 14.10
CA LEU A 232 6.86 2.94 13.63
C LEU A 232 5.42 3.18 14.12
N TYR A 233 5.24 3.34 15.43
CA TYR A 233 3.93 3.55 16.04
C TYR A 233 3.29 4.85 15.57
N VAL A 234 4.04 5.96 15.54
CA VAL A 234 3.50 7.25 15.08
C VAL A 234 3.14 7.19 13.60
N SER A 235 3.93 6.51 12.75
CA SER A 235 3.59 6.35 11.32
C SER A 235 2.28 5.59 11.13
N PHE A 236 2.06 4.51 11.89
CA PHE A 236 0.80 3.76 11.86
C PHE A 236 -0.36 4.55 12.47
N ALA A 237 -0.13 5.36 13.50
CA ALA A 237 -1.15 6.25 14.08
C ALA A 237 -1.59 7.33 13.07
N ILE A 238 -0.65 7.93 12.32
CA ILE A 238 -0.99 8.88 11.25
C ILE A 238 -1.77 8.16 10.14
N SER A 239 -1.35 6.94 9.77
CA SER A 239 -2.10 6.11 8.81
C SER A 239 -3.52 5.82 9.30
N CYS A 240 -3.67 5.49 10.58
CA CYS A 240 -4.96 5.27 11.23
C CYS A 240 -5.83 6.51 11.11
N LEU A 241 -5.33 7.69 11.49
CA LEU A 241 -6.08 8.95 11.40
C LEU A 241 -6.52 9.26 9.96
N PHE A 242 -5.69 8.93 8.97
CA PHE A 242 -6.04 9.09 7.56
C PHE A 242 -7.27 8.25 7.21
N HIS A 243 -7.26 6.96 7.54
CA HIS A 243 -8.36 6.05 7.23
C HIS A 243 -9.59 6.27 8.11
N GLU A 244 -9.40 6.60 9.37
CA GLU A 244 -10.44 7.01 10.32
C GLU A 244 -11.19 8.23 9.77
N PHE A 245 -10.47 9.23 9.27
CA PHE A 245 -11.11 10.39 8.66
C PHE A 245 -11.99 10.00 7.47
N GLN A 246 -11.52 9.09 6.60
CA GLN A 246 -12.30 8.64 5.45
C GLN A 246 -13.60 7.94 5.87
N ILE A 247 -13.52 7.01 6.83
CA ILE A 247 -14.71 6.27 7.28
C ILE A 247 -15.64 7.17 8.10
N PHE A 248 -15.09 8.05 8.93
CA PHE A 248 -15.89 8.93 9.79
C PHE A 248 -16.73 9.90 8.97
N ASN A 249 -16.26 10.32 7.78
CA ASN A 249 -17.05 11.13 6.84
C ASN A 249 -18.28 10.40 6.28
N VAL A 250 -18.32 9.07 6.37
CA VAL A 250 -19.42 8.22 5.93
C VAL A 250 -20.25 7.76 7.13
N THR A 251 -19.63 7.12 8.11
CA THR A 251 -20.30 6.39 9.19
C THR A 251 -20.43 7.18 10.49
N ARG A 252 -19.68 8.28 10.64
CA ARG A 252 -19.59 9.09 11.88
C ARG A 252 -19.10 8.30 13.11
N LYS A 253 -18.42 7.18 12.92
CA LYS A 253 -17.85 6.34 14.00
C LYS A 253 -16.60 5.60 13.53
N ASP A 254 -15.70 5.27 14.47
CA ASP A 254 -14.67 4.25 14.22
C ASP A 254 -15.37 2.95 13.86
N SER A 255 -14.83 2.30 12.84
CA SER A 255 -15.34 1.04 12.35
C SER A 255 -14.20 0.02 12.28
N GLY A 256 -13.31 0.00 13.26
CA GLY A 256 -12.23 -0.98 13.32
C GLY A 256 -10.93 -0.56 12.61
N GLU A 257 -10.86 0.64 12.05
CA GLU A 257 -9.64 1.27 11.57
C GLU A 257 -8.60 1.37 12.70
N LEU A 258 -9.01 1.85 13.88
CA LEU A 258 -8.12 1.93 15.03
C LEU A 258 -7.53 0.57 15.40
N ALA A 259 -8.39 -0.44 15.50
CA ALA A 259 -7.98 -1.81 15.82
C ALA A 259 -7.03 -2.38 14.76
N PHE A 260 -7.35 -2.20 13.48
CA PHE A 260 -6.53 -2.70 12.38
C PHE A 260 -5.17 -2.00 12.32
N PHE A 261 -5.12 -0.67 12.27
CA PHE A 261 -3.87 0.06 12.06
C PHE A 261 -2.95 0.01 13.28
N MET A 262 -3.49 0.06 14.51
CA MET A 262 -2.68 0.01 15.73
C MET A 262 -2.24 -1.40 16.11
N SER A 263 -2.91 -2.45 15.63
CA SER A 263 -2.41 -3.82 15.79
C SER A 263 -1.18 -4.12 14.93
N GLN A 264 -0.97 -3.44 13.80
CA GLN A 264 0.21 -3.65 12.94
C GLN A 264 1.56 -3.37 13.64
N PRO A 265 1.80 -2.20 14.27
CA PRO A 265 3.05 -1.95 14.97
C PRO A 265 3.24 -2.88 16.18
N LEU A 266 2.15 -3.35 16.80
CA LEU A 266 2.20 -4.35 17.87
C LEU A 266 2.69 -5.71 17.34
N ALA A 267 2.10 -6.22 16.27
CA ALA A 267 2.55 -7.47 15.63
C ALA A 267 3.99 -7.39 15.14
N ILE A 268 4.39 -6.25 14.56
CA ILE A 268 5.77 -6.03 14.13
C ILE A 268 6.74 -6.04 15.33
N THR A 269 6.34 -5.47 16.47
CA THR A 269 7.16 -5.45 17.68
C THR A 269 7.28 -6.85 18.30
N ALA A 270 6.18 -7.61 18.32
CA ALA A 270 6.18 -9.01 18.75
C ALA A 270 7.03 -9.89 17.83
N GLU A 271 6.90 -9.73 16.51
CA GLU A 271 7.71 -10.40 15.50
C GLU A 271 9.21 -10.12 15.69
N ASP A 272 9.59 -8.85 15.85
CA ASP A 272 10.99 -8.46 16.09
C ASP A 272 11.51 -9.04 17.42
N LEU A 273 10.70 -9.10 18.48
CA LEU A 273 11.06 -9.68 19.78
C LEU A 273 11.29 -11.20 19.67
N VAL A 274 10.39 -11.92 18.99
CA VAL A 274 10.53 -13.36 18.74
C VAL A 274 11.78 -13.64 17.93
N GLN A 275 12.02 -12.88 16.86
CA GLN A 275 13.24 -13.02 16.04
C GLN A 275 14.51 -12.73 16.85
N TRP A 276 14.49 -11.74 17.73
CA TRP A 276 15.61 -11.43 18.61
C TRP A 276 15.86 -12.54 19.63
N ALA A 277 14.82 -13.02 20.33
CA ALA A 277 14.91 -14.08 21.32
C ALA A 277 15.42 -15.38 20.69
N TRP A 278 14.92 -15.72 19.50
CA TRP A 278 15.37 -16.87 18.73
C TRP A 278 16.85 -16.82 18.37
N LYS A 279 17.32 -15.66 17.86
CA LYS A 279 18.74 -15.44 17.55
C LYS A 279 19.62 -15.51 18.80
N LYS A 280 19.12 -15.01 19.94
CA LYS A 280 19.83 -15.09 21.22
C LYS A 280 19.93 -16.52 21.73
N TRP A 281 18.85 -17.31 21.59
CA TRP A 281 18.80 -18.70 22.04
C TRP A 281 19.65 -19.65 21.18
N ARG A 282 19.61 -19.51 19.84
CA ARG A 282 20.36 -20.39 18.92
C ARG A 282 21.84 -20.03 18.73
N GLY A 283 22.28 -18.89 19.29
CA GLY A 283 23.58 -18.30 18.95
C GLY A 283 23.64 -17.78 17.51
N GLN A 284 24.65 -16.97 17.19
CA GLN A 284 24.85 -16.42 15.84
C GLN A 284 25.44 -17.44 14.85
N SER A 285 24.99 -18.70 14.86
CA SER A 285 25.56 -19.70 13.96
C SER A 285 25.08 -19.45 12.52
N PRO A 286 25.99 -19.21 11.55
CA PRO A 286 25.65 -18.76 10.19
C PRO A 286 25.16 -19.90 9.27
N HIS A 287 24.55 -20.95 9.83
CA HIS A 287 24.18 -22.13 9.06
C HIS A 287 22.88 -21.92 8.27
N ASN A 288 23.06 -21.73 6.97
CA ASN A 288 22.07 -21.54 5.89
C ASN A 288 21.06 -22.70 5.70
N GLY A 289 21.00 -23.70 6.60
CA GLY A 289 20.17 -24.90 6.44
C GLY A 289 18.67 -24.68 6.60
N HIS A 290 18.24 -23.67 7.36
CA HIS A 290 16.83 -23.47 7.71
C HIS A 290 16.15 -22.26 7.07
N VAL A 291 16.79 -21.59 6.09
CA VAL A 291 16.22 -20.38 5.45
C VAL A 291 14.82 -20.64 4.89
N ARG A 292 14.61 -21.82 4.29
CA ARG A 292 13.28 -22.23 3.77
C ARG A 292 12.26 -22.40 4.89
N LEU A 293 12.61 -23.09 5.98
CA LEU A 293 11.72 -23.30 7.12
C LEU A 293 11.33 -21.99 7.80
N HIS A 294 12.30 -21.08 8.00
CA HIS A 294 12.03 -19.75 8.55
C HIS A 294 11.09 -18.94 7.68
N LYS A 295 11.25 -18.99 6.36
CA LYS A 295 10.33 -18.35 5.42
C LYS A 295 8.94 -18.97 5.46
N SER A 296 8.83 -20.31 5.49
CA SER A 296 7.54 -21.00 5.57
C SER A 296 6.77 -20.64 6.83
N ILE A 297 7.43 -20.66 8.00
CA ILE A 297 6.84 -20.22 9.27
C ILE A 297 6.40 -18.75 9.16
N GLY A 298 7.24 -17.91 8.57
CA GLY A 298 6.94 -16.50 8.34
C GLY A 298 5.71 -16.28 7.46
N TYR A 299 5.55 -17.03 6.36
CA TYR A 299 4.36 -16.96 5.52
C TYR A 299 3.09 -17.40 6.25
N ILE A 300 3.18 -18.48 7.04
CA ILE A 300 2.05 -18.94 7.86
C ILE A 300 1.67 -17.85 8.87
N TRP A 301 2.65 -17.26 9.55
CA TRP A 301 2.45 -16.15 10.49
C TRP A 301 1.77 -14.95 9.81
N VAL A 302 2.28 -14.49 8.67
CA VAL A 302 1.69 -13.38 7.91
C VAL A 302 0.27 -13.72 7.48
N PHE A 303 0.05 -14.92 6.95
CA PHE A 303 -1.28 -15.35 6.51
C PHE A 303 -2.29 -15.37 7.67
N LEU A 304 -1.92 -15.96 8.80
CA LEU A 304 -2.78 -16.04 9.99
C LEU A 304 -3.03 -14.65 10.58
N TRP A 305 -1.99 -13.81 10.69
CA TRP A 305 -2.11 -12.45 11.20
C TRP A 305 -3.09 -11.61 10.38
N PHE A 306 -2.97 -11.64 9.05
CA PHE A 306 -3.88 -10.91 8.17
C PHE A 306 -5.28 -11.55 8.09
N SER A 307 -5.39 -12.88 8.21
CA SER A 307 -6.70 -13.55 8.34
C SER A 307 -7.46 -13.07 9.59
N TYR A 308 -6.73 -12.80 10.68
CA TYR A 308 -7.32 -12.26 11.91
C TYR A 308 -7.67 -10.79 11.81
N CYS A 309 -6.78 -9.94 11.26
CA CYS A 309 -6.96 -8.48 11.33
C CYS A 309 -7.65 -7.82 10.13
N LEU A 310 -7.53 -8.35 8.91
CA LEU A 310 -8.22 -7.80 7.74
C LEU A 310 -9.74 -7.71 7.89
N PRO A 311 -10.44 -8.68 8.51
CA PRO A 311 -11.89 -8.60 8.67
C PRO A 311 -12.30 -7.37 9.46
N MET A 312 -11.53 -6.96 10.48
CA MET A 312 -11.82 -5.76 11.28
C MET A 312 -11.90 -4.50 10.43
N TYR A 313 -11.07 -4.38 9.39
CA TYR A 313 -11.05 -3.22 8.49
C TYR A 313 -12.11 -3.34 7.38
N ILE A 314 -12.17 -4.49 6.71
CA ILE A 314 -13.03 -4.66 5.52
C ILE A 314 -14.51 -4.76 5.89
N LYS A 315 -14.84 -5.45 6.98
CA LYS A 315 -16.22 -5.67 7.42
C LYS A 315 -16.98 -4.35 7.57
N SER A 316 -16.30 -3.33 8.02
CA SER A 316 -16.89 -2.02 8.23
C SER A 316 -17.13 -1.22 6.97
N LEU A 317 -16.20 -1.25 6.02
CA LEU A 317 -16.42 -0.68 4.69
C LEU A 317 -17.62 -1.36 4.01
N ARG A 318 -17.75 -2.68 4.20
CA ARG A 318 -18.88 -3.46 3.71
C ARG A 318 -20.18 -3.07 4.42
N ASP A 319 -20.18 -3.03 5.75
CA ASP A 319 -21.39 -2.76 6.56
C ASP A 319 -21.91 -1.33 6.36
N ALA A 320 -21.03 -0.40 5.96
CA ALA A 320 -21.39 0.97 5.55
C ALA A 320 -21.90 1.09 4.11
N ASP A 321 -21.97 -0.01 3.34
CA ASP A 321 -22.43 -0.09 1.94
C ASP A 321 -21.67 0.85 0.96
N ILE A 322 -20.39 1.08 1.25
CA ILE A 322 -19.54 1.97 0.43
C ILE A 322 -18.63 1.23 -0.55
N ILE A 323 -18.55 -0.11 -0.46
CA ILE A 323 -17.76 -0.88 -1.42
C ILE A 323 -18.55 -1.00 -2.72
N ARG A 324 -18.07 -0.35 -3.78
CA ARG A 324 -18.70 -0.37 -5.11
C ARG A 324 -17.64 -0.54 -6.20
N ASP A 325 -18.02 -1.21 -7.28
CA ASP A 325 -17.23 -1.24 -8.50
C ASP A 325 -17.38 0.08 -9.27
N VAL A 326 -16.32 0.48 -9.96
CA VAL A 326 -16.30 1.72 -10.75
C VAL A 326 -17.19 1.65 -11.99
N LEU A 327 -17.36 0.47 -12.60
CA LEU A 327 -18.15 0.27 -13.83
C LEU A 327 -19.45 -0.49 -13.58
N LEU A 328 -19.41 -1.46 -12.66
CA LEU A 328 -20.51 -2.38 -12.36
C LEU A 328 -21.26 -2.00 -11.06
N GLU A 329 -20.87 -0.90 -10.42
CA GLU A 329 -21.47 -0.41 -9.18
C GLU A 329 -21.61 -1.51 -8.11
N ALA A 330 -22.82 -1.71 -7.55
CA ALA A 330 -23.08 -2.72 -6.52
C ALA A 330 -23.22 -4.15 -7.06
N TRP A 331 -23.35 -4.32 -8.39
CA TRP A 331 -23.69 -5.61 -9.01
C TRP A 331 -22.78 -6.78 -8.59
N PRO A 332 -21.43 -6.66 -8.54
CA PRO A 332 -20.59 -7.80 -8.15
C PRO A 332 -20.88 -8.29 -6.73
N LEU A 333 -21.08 -7.38 -5.79
CA LEU A 333 -21.39 -7.69 -4.39
C LEU A 333 -22.79 -8.30 -4.26
N GLU A 334 -23.78 -7.71 -4.92
CA GLU A 334 -25.16 -8.22 -4.94
C GLU A 334 -25.24 -9.61 -5.58
N LYS A 335 -24.52 -9.82 -6.68
CA LYS A 335 -24.45 -11.11 -7.36
C LYS A 335 -23.87 -12.18 -6.45
N GLY A 336 -22.77 -11.87 -5.77
CA GLY A 336 -22.17 -12.76 -4.77
C GLY A 336 -23.15 -13.09 -3.65
N SER A 337 -23.79 -12.06 -3.09
CA SER A 337 -24.76 -12.19 -2.01
C SER A 337 -25.94 -13.09 -2.38
N SER A 338 -26.51 -12.91 -3.58
CA SER A 338 -27.62 -13.73 -4.10
C SER A 338 -27.23 -15.21 -4.23
N ILE A 339 -26.03 -15.51 -4.73
CA ILE A 339 -25.52 -16.88 -4.81
C ILE A 339 -25.35 -17.48 -3.41
N GLY A 340 -24.78 -16.70 -2.48
CA GLY A 340 -24.54 -17.13 -1.10
C GLY A 340 -25.83 -17.44 -0.35
N LEU A 341 -26.86 -16.59 -0.50
CA LEU A 341 -28.16 -16.79 0.11
C LEU A 341 -28.84 -18.05 -0.43
N THR A 342 -28.84 -18.23 -1.76
CA THR A 342 -29.42 -19.42 -2.40
C THR A 342 -28.79 -20.71 -1.87
N MET A 343 -27.45 -20.74 -1.76
CA MET A 343 -26.73 -21.89 -1.21
C MET A 343 -27.05 -22.12 0.27
N ALA A 344 -27.09 -21.04 1.07
CA ALA A 344 -27.40 -21.14 2.49
C ALA A 344 -28.83 -21.66 2.74
N THR A 345 -29.81 -21.24 1.93
CA THR A 345 -31.18 -21.77 1.98
C THR A 345 -31.21 -23.25 1.59
N ALA A 346 -30.50 -23.65 0.52
CA ALA A 346 -30.44 -25.04 0.09
C ALA A 346 -29.80 -25.98 1.13
N LEU A 347 -28.88 -25.49 1.97
CA LEU A 347 -28.27 -26.27 3.06
C LEU A 347 -29.18 -26.38 4.30
N LYS A 348 -30.24 -25.57 4.39
CA LYS A 348 -31.21 -25.58 5.50
C LYS A 348 -32.47 -26.39 5.18
N ALA A 349 -32.78 -26.57 3.89
CA ALA A 349 -33.84 -27.44 3.39
C ALA A 349 -33.38 -28.89 3.38
#